data_AF-A0A3M6GT92-F1
#
_entry.id   AF-A0A3M6GT92-F1
#
_cell.length_a   1.000
_cell.length_b   1.000
_cell.length_c   1.000
_cell.angle_alpha   90.00
_cell.angle_beta   90.00
_cell.angle_gamma   90.00
#
_symmetry.space_group_name_H-M   'P 1'
#
loop_
_entity.id
_entity.type
_entity.pdbx_description
1 polymer ?
#
loop_
_entity_poly.entity_id
_entity_poly.type
_entity_poly.pdbx_seq_one_letter_code
_entity_poly.pdbx_strand_id
1 'polypeptide(L)' 'MPKKRPIIITCAVTGAIHTPSMSPHLPITPQEIA' A
#
# COMPACT_ATOMS: atom_id res chain seq x y z
N MET A 1 -33.56 3.59 0.62
CA MET A 1 -32.15 3.27 0.91
C MET A 1 -31.28 4.08 -0.03
N PRO A 2 -30.19 4.73 0.42
CA PRO A 2 -29.29 5.45 -0.48
C PRO A 2 -28.67 4.48 -1.50
N LYS A 3 -28.49 4.93 -2.75
CA LYS A 3 -27.83 4.16 -3.82
C LYS A 3 -26.43 3.79 -3.33
N LYS A 4 -26.04 2.50 -3.43
CA LYS A 4 -24.69 2.06 -3.05
C LYS A 4 -23.68 2.87 -3.88
N ARG A 5 -22.92 3.72 -3.21
CA ARG A 5 -21.81 4.46 -3.83
C ARG A 5 -20.68 3.46 -4.12
N PRO A 6 -19.94 3.63 -5.20
CA PRO A 6 -18.72 2.84 -5.41
C PRO A 6 -17.78 3.06 -4.21
N ILE A 7 -17.12 1.98 -3.78
CA ILE A 7 -16.18 2.00 -2.67
C ILE A 7 -14.78 2.21 -3.24
N ILE A 8 -14.04 3.17 -2.70
CA ILE A 8 -12.63 3.41 -3.04
C ILE A 8 -11.77 2.57 -2.08
N ILE A 9 -10.91 1.74 -2.63
CA ILE A 9 -9.90 0.98 -1.88
C ILE A 9 -8.54 1.60 -2.19
N THR A 10 -7.91 2.19 -1.19
CA THR A 10 -6.59 2.83 -1.31
C THR A 10 -5.51 1.87 -0.82
N CYS A 11 -4.41 1.77 -1.56
CA CYS A 11 -3.21 1.06 -1.13
C CYS A 11 -2.07 2.05 -0.88
N ALA A 12 -1.50 2.03 0.33
CA ALA A 12 -0.25 2.71 0.66
C ALA A 12 0.86 1.66 0.72
N VAL A 13 1.61 1.54 -0.38
CA VAL A 13 2.44 0.35 -0.68
C VAL A 13 3.62 0.15 0.28
N THR A 14 4.30 1.22 0.70
CA THR A 14 5.49 1.12 1.58
C THR A 14 5.48 2.14 2.73
N GLY A 15 5.11 3.39 2.47
CA GLY A 15 5.11 4.45 3.49
C GLY A 15 6.52 4.76 4.01
N ALA A 16 6.64 5.18 5.27
CA ALA A 16 7.92 5.55 5.89
C ALA A 16 8.10 5.01 7.33
N ILE A 17 7.20 4.13 7.78
CA ILE A 17 7.21 3.62 9.16
C ILE A 17 7.91 2.27 9.26
N HIS A 18 7.59 1.34 8.37
CA HIS A 18 8.27 0.04 8.34
C HIS A 18 9.67 0.18 7.73
N THR A 19 10.60 -0.64 8.21
CA THR A 19 11.98 -0.69 7.71
C THR A 19 12.29 -2.07 7.12
N PRO A 20 13.31 -2.19 6.25
CA PRO A 20 13.62 -3.47 5.57
C PRO A 20 13.93 -4.64 6.51
N SER A 21 14.42 -4.36 7.72
CA SER A 21 14.70 -5.40 8.71
C SER A 21 13.42 -6.00 9.34
N MET A 22 12.29 -5.30 9.26
CA MET A 22 11.01 -5.76 9.83
C MET A 22 10.29 -6.75 8.91
N SER A 23 10.49 -6.65 7.59
CA SER A 23 9.85 -7.53 6.62
C SER A 23 10.67 -7.66 5.34
N PRO A 24 10.89 -8.90 4.83
CA PRO A 24 11.52 -9.11 3.53
C PRO A 24 10.60 -8.75 2.36
N HIS A 25 9.33 -8.41 2.62
CA HIS A 25 8.34 -8.05 1.61
C HIS A 25 8.07 -6.54 1.54
N LEU A 26 8.84 -5.70 2.25
CA LEU A 26 8.69 -4.25 2.18
C LEU A 26 9.26 -3.74 0.85
N PRO A 27 8.44 -3.15 -0.05
CA PRO A 27 8.93 -2.62 -1.32
C PRO A 27 9.79 -1.38 -1.07
N ILE A 28 10.99 -1.33 -1.66
CA ILE A 28 11.98 -0.26 -1.43
C ILE A 28 12.56 0.30 -2.73
N THR A 29 12.64 -0.49 -3.79
CA THR A 29 13.11 -0.03 -5.10
C THR A 29 11.94 0.47 -5.96
N PRO A 30 12.18 1.37 -6.93
CA PRO A 30 11.14 1.79 -7.86
C PRO A 30 10.48 0.63 -8.61
N GLN A 31 11.26 -0.41 -8.96
CA GLN A 31 10.78 -1.59 -9.69
C GLN A 31 9.89 -2.51 -8.84
N GLU A 32 9.97 -2.43 -7.51
CA GLU A 32 9.06 -3.17 -6.61
C GLU A 32 7.74 -2.43 -6.37
N ILE A 33 7.71 -1.11 -6.63
CA ILE A 33 6.56 -0.24 -6.38
C ILE A 33 5.67 -0.09 -7.63
N ALA A 34 6.24 -0.21 -8.84
CA ALA A 34 5.57 0.01 -10.12
C ALA A 34 5.85 -1.13 -11.11
#